data_AF-Q18F46-F1
#
_entry.id   AF-Q18F46-F1
#
_cell.length_a   1.000
_cell.length_b   1.000
_cell.length_c   1.000
_cell.angle_alpha   90.00
_cell.angle_beta   90.00
_cell.angle_gamma   90.00
#
_symmetry.space_group_name_H-M   'P 1'
#
loop_
_entity.id
_entity.type
_entity.pdbx_description
1 polymer ?
#
loop_
_entity_poly.entity_id
_entity_poly.type
_entity_poly.pdbx_seq_one_letter_code
_entity_poly.pdbx_strand_id
1 'polypeptide(L)'
;MTNSIYSIHSKKKSKTAHSRVRTDGGAPGGDADMTLAFELEALRALADPNSVFNDARQWTEYVGVVSEKPTYVVTNFTRKHRVRQDFFSGPRGVEASLENVKQQFETARHVLVSNDQTDADVAESVDWEFLPLDNAASAAGWELAEATETDDPFESNERDDWP
;
A
#
# COMPACT_ATOMS: atom_id res chain seq x y z
N MET A 1 36.98 -44.96 -28.09
CA MET A 1 37.44 -43.83 -27.24
C MET A 1 36.59 -43.86 -25.97
N THR A 2 37.25 -44.04 -24.82
CA THR A 2 36.86 -43.66 -23.44
C THR A 2 35.48 -44.04 -22.87
N ASN A 3 35.47 -45.02 -21.95
CA ASN A 3 35.22 -44.86 -20.48
C ASN A 3 34.32 -43.67 -20.06
N SER A 4 33.38 -43.71 -19.11
CA SER A 4 33.25 -44.50 -17.89
C SER A 4 32.20 -43.78 -17.00
N ILE A 5 31.33 -44.56 -16.35
CA ILE A 5 30.85 -44.43 -14.94
C ILE A 5 30.25 -43.08 -14.51
N TYR A 6 28.95 -43.07 -14.19
CA TYR A 6 28.48 -42.89 -12.79
C TYR A 6 26.99 -43.23 -12.65
N SER A 7 26.73 -44.31 -11.91
CA SER A 7 25.45 -44.56 -11.24
C SER A 7 25.64 -44.12 -9.79
N ILE A 8 24.74 -43.30 -9.25
CA ILE A 8 24.54 -43.20 -7.80
C ILE A 8 23.05 -43.01 -7.51
N HIS A 9 22.50 -44.04 -6.87
CA HIS A 9 21.28 -43.99 -6.09
C HIS A 9 21.40 -42.96 -4.95
N SER A 10 20.31 -42.26 -4.61
CA SER A 10 19.88 -42.18 -3.20
C SER A 10 18.42 -41.74 -3.05
N LYS A 11 17.82 -42.21 -1.95
CA LYS A 11 16.40 -42.33 -1.64
C LYS A 11 15.77 -41.06 -1.06
N LYS A 12 14.43 -41.00 -1.22
CA LYS A 12 13.39 -40.38 -0.36
C LYS A 12 13.82 -39.77 0.99
N LYS A 13 13.36 -38.53 1.25
CA LYS A 13 12.74 -38.03 2.50
C LYS A 13 11.80 -36.87 2.13
N SER A 14 10.48 -37.03 2.12
CA SER A 14 9.53 -36.85 3.23
C SER A 14 9.54 -35.46 3.90
N LYS A 15 8.38 -34.78 3.81
CA LYS A 15 7.80 -33.82 4.76
C LYS A 15 8.68 -32.66 5.23
N THR A 16 8.30 -31.43 4.87
CA THR A 16 7.80 -30.47 5.87
C THR A 16 6.91 -29.45 5.19
N ALA A 17 5.60 -29.68 5.22
CA ALA A 17 4.65 -28.57 5.19
C ALA A 17 4.92 -27.76 6.47
N HIS A 18 5.41 -26.53 6.34
CA HIS A 18 5.36 -25.59 7.44
C HIS A 18 3.92 -25.09 7.54
N SER A 19 3.03 -25.93 8.07
CA SER A 19 1.78 -25.45 8.63
C SER A 19 2.16 -24.65 9.88
N ARG A 20 2.29 -23.34 9.74
CA ARG A 20 2.12 -22.46 10.89
C ARG A 20 0.63 -22.43 11.18
N VAL A 21 0.21 -23.39 12.00
CA VAL A 21 -1.05 -23.30 12.72
C VAL A 21 -0.91 -22.11 13.67
N ARG A 22 -1.39 -20.94 13.25
CA ARG A 22 -1.67 -19.86 14.19
C ARG A 22 -2.90 -20.29 14.98
N THR A 23 -2.67 -20.58 16.26
CA THR A 23 -3.72 -20.83 17.25
C THR A 23 -3.64 -19.71 18.26
N ASP A 24 -4.21 -18.58 17.89
CA ASP A 24 -4.51 -17.49 18.79
C ASP A 24 -5.94 -17.01 18.54
N GLY A 25 -6.68 -16.88 19.64
CA GLY A 25 -8.13 -16.84 19.67
C GLY A 25 -8.69 -15.63 18.94
N GLY A 26 -9.51 -15.91 17.93
CA GLY A 26 -10.25 -14.90 17.18
C GLY A 26 -11.26 -14.16 18.05
N ALA A 27 -11.04 -12.86 18.22
CA ALA A 27 -12.12 -11.89 18.35
C ALA A 27 -12.91 -11.86 17.02
N PRO A 28 -14.23 -11.61 17.03
CA PRO A 28 -14.99 -11.54 15.79
C PRO A 28 -14.79 -10.15 15.15
N GLY A 29 -14.01 -10.08 14.08
CA GLY A 29 -13.87 -8.89 13.23
C GLY A 29 -13.43 -9.35 11.84
N GLY A 30 -14.32 -9.25 10.86
CA GLY A 30 -14.22 -9.92 9.55
C GLY A 30 -13.11 -9.39 8.65
N ASP A 31 -12.64 -10.25 7.75
CA ASP A 31 -11.91 -9.93 6.51
C ASP A 31 -10.73 -8.94 6.60
N ALA A 32 -10.13 -8.75 7.79
CA ALA A 32 -8.93 -7.95 8.02
C ALA A 32 -7.64 -8.67 7.54
N ASP A 33 -7.67 -9.21 6.32
CA ASP A 33 -6.49 -9.83 5.69
C ASP A 33 -6.18 -9.11 4.37
N MET A 34 -6.16 -7.78 4.44
CA MET A 34 -5.96 -6.91 3.28
C MET A 34 -5.07 -5.71 3.63
N THR A 35 -4.12 -5.46 2.74
CA THR A 35 -3.29 -4.24 2.73
C THR A 35 -3.79 -3.30 1.64
N LEU A 36 -4.10 -2.06 2.01
CA LEU A 36 -4.57 -1.01 1.11
C LEU A 36 -3.50 0.09 0.98
N ALA A 37 -3.09 0.39 -0.24
CA ALA A 37 -2.22 1.52 -0.53
C ALA A 37 -3.00 2.57 -1.34
N PHE A 38 -2.87 3.83 -0.94
CA PHE A 38 -3.33 4.96 -1.74
C PHE A 38 -2.14 5.62 -2.42
N GLU A 39 -2.28 5.94 -3.70
CA GLU A 39 -1.39 6.92 -4.33
C GLU A 39 -1.68 8.33 -3.76
N LEU A 40 -0.67 9.18 -3.64
CA LEU A 40 -0.79 10.51 -3.03
C LEU A 40 -1.75 11.45 -3.78
N GLU A 41 -1.70 11.52 -5.10
CA GLU A 41 -2.60 12.31 -5.93
C GLU A 41 -4.04 11.79 -5.84
N ALA A 42 -4.23 10.46 -5.76
CA ALA A 42 -5.55 9.90 -5.48
C ALA A 42 -6.05 10.30 -4.09
N LEU A 43 -5.16 10.32 -3.09
CA LEU A 43 -5.51 10.78 -1.75
C LEU A 43 -5.83 12.29 -1.70
N ARG A 44 -5.15 13.10 -2.51
CA ARG A 44 -5.43 14.54 -2.69
C ARG A 44 -6.80 14.82 -3.32
N ALA A 45 -7.32 13.89 -4.11
CA ALA A 45 -8.63 14.01 -4.74
C ALA A 45 -9.80 13.66 -3.79
N LEU A 46 -9.53 13.22 -2.55
CA LEU A 46 -10.56 12.96 -1.54
C LEU A 46 -10.89 14.22 -0.73
N ALA A 47 -12.17 14.42 -0.42
CA ALA A 47 -12.64 15.59 0.34
C ALA A 47 -12.12 15.58 1.79
N ASP A 48 -12.05 14.41 2.41
CA ASP A 48 -11.46 14.23 3.75
C ASP A 48 -10.57 12.97 3.81
N PRO A 49 -9.26 13.12 3.53
CA PRO A 49 -8.29 12.02 3.61
C PRO A 49 -8.22 11.35 4.99
N ASN A 50 -8.46 12.08 6.08
CA ASN A 50 -8.40 11.52 7.43
C ASN A 50 -9.59 10.60 7.68
N SER A 51 -10.80 11.06 7.33
CA SER A 51 -12.02 10.26 7.45
C SER A 51 -11.90 8.96 6.65
N VAL A 52 -11.44 9.05 5.40
CA VAL A 52 -11.20 7.89 4.52
C VAL A 52 -10.23 6.90 5.14
N PHE A 53 -9.11 7.37 5.69
CA PHE A 53 -8.13 6.51 6.34
C PHE A 53 -8.68 5.87 7.62
N ASN A 54 -9.53 6.56 8.38
CA ASN A 54 -10.17 6.00 9.58
C ASN A 54 -11.26 4.99 9.24
N ASP A 55 -11.97 5.18 8.13
CA ASP A 55 -12.94 4.23 7.60
C ASP A 55 -12.24 2.97 7.08
N ALA A 56 -11.23 3.11 6.22
CA ALA A 56 -10.47 2.00 5.65
C ALA A 56 -9.90 1.07 6.73
N ARG A 57 -9.35 1.64 7.81
CA ARG A 57 -8.82 0.88 8.97
C ARG A 57 -9.82 -0.04 9.65
N GLN A 58 -11.13 0.15 9.45
CA GLN A 58 -12.13 -0.71 10.07
C GLN A 58 -12.22 -2.08 9.38
N TRP A 59 -11.72 -2.20 8.15
CA TRP A 59 -11.83 -3.40 7.33
C TRP A 59 -10.52 -3.80 6.62
N THR A 60 -9.47 -2.98 6.66
CA THR A 60 -8.10 -3.34 6.25
C THR A 60 -7.24 -3.67 7.45
N GLU A 61 -6.27 -4.57 7.29
CA GLU A 61 -5.23 -4.80 8.30
C GLU A 61 -4.18 -3.67 8.30
N TYR A 62 -3.79 -3.24 7.11
CA TYR A 62 -2.78 -2.18 6.92
C TYR A 62 -3.26 -1.17 5.88
N VAL A 63 -3.11 0.12 6.17
CA VAL A 63 -3.36 1.18 5.19
C VAL A 63 -2.24 2.20 5.15
N GLY A 64 -1.81 2.59 3.95
CA GLY A 64 -0.69 3.50 3.78
C GLY A 64 -0.74 4.32 2.49
N VAL A 65 0.27 5.17 2.32
CA VAL A 65 0.42 6.06 1.17
C VAL A 65 1.67 5.69 0.40
N VAL A 66 1.54 5.52 -0.92
CA VAL A 66 2.62 5.36 -1.88
C VAL A 66 2.64 6.56 -2.83
N SER A 67 3.81 6.90 -3.36
CA SER A 67 3.92 7.95 -4.39
C SER A 67 5.32 7.93 -5.00
N GLU A 68 5.43 8.45 -6.22
CA GLU A 68 6.72 8.79 -6.83
C GLU A 68 7.31 10.12 -6.29
N LYS A 69 6.48 10.93 -5.62
CA LYS A 69 6.93 12.20 -5.06
C LYS A 69 7.94 11.96 -3.93
N PRO A 70 8.85 12.92 -3.70
CA PRO A 70 9.78 12.85 -2.56
C PRO A 70 9.05 12.64 -1.22
N THR A 71 9.68 11.92 -0.30
CA THR A 71 9.12 11.58 1.02
C THR A 71 8.65 12.82 1.82
N TYR A 72 9.31 13.97 1.66
CA TYR A 72 8.90 15.21 2.35
C TYR A 72 7.51 15.71 1.88
N VAL A 73 7.15 15.49 0.61
CA VAL A 73 5.85 15.88 0.05
C VAL A 73 4.75 15.02 0.67
N VAL A 74 4.96 13.69 0.67
CA VAL A 74 4.03 12.71 1.27
C VAL A 74 3.84 13.02 2.75
N THR A 75 4.94 13.17 3.50
CA THR A 75 4.87 13.40 4.95
C THR A 75 4.31 14.78 5.30
N ASN A 76 4.54 15.83 4.49
CA ASN A 76 3.90 17.13 4.71
C ASN A 76 2.38 17.01 4.56
N PHE A 77 1.93 16.38 3.47
CA PHE A 77 0.51 16.15 3.21
C PHE A 77 -0.14 15.33 4.33
N THR A 78 0.44 14.18 4.69
CA THR A 78 -0.17 13.30 5.70
C THR A 78 -0.21 13.96 7.08
N ARG A 79 0.77 14.81 7.43
CA ARG A 79 0.74 15.60 8.66
C ARG A 79 -0.33 16.70 8.62
N LYS A 80 -0.41 17.47 7.51
CA LYS A 80 -1.41 18.55 7.32
C LYS A 80 -2.83 18.00 7.44
N HIS A 81 -3.10 16.86 6.80
CA HIS A 81 -4.41 16.21 6.80
C HIS A 81 -4.60 15.21 7.95
N ARG A 82 -3.66 15.12 8.92
CA ARG A 82 -3.74 14.21 10.08
C ARG A 82 -3.94 12.72 9.74
N VAL A 83 -3.45 12.31 8.58
CA VAL A 83 -3.49 10.93 8.08
C VAL A 83 -2.47 10.06 8.81
N ARG A 84 -2.92 8.99 9.48
CA ARG A 84 -2.08 8.11 10.31
C ARG A 84 -1.64 6.82 9.62
N GLN A 85 -0.86 6.92 8.55
CA GLN A 85 -0.38 5.74 7.79
C GLN A 85 0.35 4.67 8.62
N ASP A 86 0.13 3.40 8.27
CA ASP A 86 0.79 2.24 8.91
C ASP A 86 2.15 1.94 8.25
N PHE A 87 2.30 2.28 6.97
CA PHE A 87 3.54 2.20 6.22
C PHE A 87 3.79 3.44 5.35
N PHE A 88 5.03 3.59 4.88
CA PHE A 88 5.50 4.76 4.15
C PHE A 88 6.03 4.36 2.77
N SER A 89 5.94 5.29 1.81
CA SER A 89 6.62 5.16 0.53
C SER A 89 8.13 5.20 0.72
N GLY A 90 8.82 4.30 0.02
CA GLY A 90 10.27 4.34 -0.09
C GLY A 90 10.71 5.41 -1.10
N PRO A 91 11.99 5.81 -1.08
CA PRO A 91 12.53 6.81 -2.01
C PRO A 91 12.68 6.31 -3.46
N ARG A 92 12.30 5.04 -3.72
CA ARG A 92 12.52 4.35 -4.99
C ARG A 92 11.26 4.30 -5.88
N GLY A 93 10.27 5.14 -5.61
CA GLY A 93 9.02 5.22 -6.38
C GLY A 93 7.95 4.24 -5.92
N VAL A 94 6.85 4.16 -6.69
CA VAL A 94 5.66 3.36 -6.36
C VAL A 94 5.98 1.87 -6.40
N GLU A 95 6.53 1.35 -7.51
CA GLU A 95 6.83 -0.09 -7.70
C GLU A 95 7.64 -0.68 -6.53
N ALA A 96 8.83 -0.11 -6.27
CA ALA A 96 9.70 -0.57 -5.19
C ALA A 96 9.09 -0.41 -3.79
N SER A 97 8.15 0.54 -3.62
CA SER A 97 7.40 0.68 -2.37
C SER A 97 6.39 -0.45 -2.21
N LEU A 98 5.63 -0.78 -3.25
CA LEU A 98 4.64 -1.85 -3.23
C LEU A 98 5.29 -3.22 -3.04
N GLU A 99 6.43 -3.49 -3.71
CA GLU A 99 7.20 -4.72 -3.48
C GLU A 99 7.65 -4.87 -2.02
N ASN A 100 8.17 -3.78 -1.44
CA ASN A 100 8.64 -3.78 -0.06
C ASN A 100 7.48 -3.97 0.92
N VAL A 101 6.37 -3.27 0.71
CA VAL A 101 5.16 -3.40 1.54
C VAL A 101 4.62 -4.82 1.46
N LYS A 102 4.51 -5.42 0.27
CA LYS A 102 4.06 -6.82 0.11
C LYS A 102 4.97 -7.83 0.82
N GLN A 103 6.28 -7.60 0.81
CA GLN A 103 7.23 -8.45 1.54
C GLN A 103 7.16 -8.29 3.06
N GLN A 104 6.83 -7.09 3.54
CA GLN A 104 6.73 -6.79 4.98
C GLN A 104 5.37 -7.20 5.57
N PHE A 105 4.31 -7.06 4.78
CA PHE A 105 2.93 -7.29 5.17
C PHE A 105 2.35 -8.43 4.31
N GLU A 106 2.51 -9.65 4.81
CA GLU A 106 2.01 -10.89 4.18
C GLU A 106 0.50 -11.04 4.41
N THR A 107 -0.31 -10.15 3.82
CA THR A 107 -1.78 -10.29 3.78
C THR A 107 -2.25 -11.09 2.57
N ALA A 108 -3.47 -11.63 2.61
CA ALA A 108 -4.05 -12.38 1.49
C ALA A 108 -4.37 -11.50 0.27
N ARG A 109 -4.72 -10.23 0.48
CA ARG A 109 -5.05 -9.28 -0.59
C ARG A 109 -4.24 -7.99 -0.45
N HIS A 110 -3.79 -7.45 -1.58
CA HIS A 110 -3.10 -6.17 -1.68
C HIS A 110 -3.79 -5.33 -2.74
N VAL A 111 -4.25 -4.13 -2.38
CA VAL A 111 -4.99 -3.25 -3.29
C VAL A 111 -4.28 -1.89 -3.35
N LEU A 112 -4.01 -1.41 -4.57
CA LEU A 112 -3.56 -0.06 -4.86
C LEU A 112 -4.75 0.75 -5.37
N VAL A 113 -5.04 1.87 -4.70
CA VAL A 113 -6.01 2.87 -5.15
C VAL A 113 -5.26 4.04 -5.76
N SER A 114 -5.51 4.30 -7.04
CA SER A 114 -4.95 5.44 -7.76
C SER A 114 -5.95 6.03 -8.77
N ASN A 115 -5.68 7.25 -9.24
CA ASN A 115 -6.36 7.89 -10.37
C ASN A 115 -5.52 7.86 -11.65
N ASP A 116 -4.25 7.44 -11.59
CA ASP A 116 -3.38 7.26 -12.75
C ASP A 116 -3.46 5.82 -13.26
N GLN A 117 -3.72 5.67 -14.57
CA GLN A 117 -3.77 4.36 -15.21
C GLN A 117 -2.39 3.71 -15.34
N THR A 118 -1.31 4.51 -15.33
CA THR A 118 0.08 4.02 -15.35
C THR A 118 0.38 3.17 -14.12
N ASP A 119 -0.23 3.50 -12.98
CA ASP A 119 -0.10 2.71 -11.75
C ASP A 119 -0.76 1.34 -11.83
N ALA A 120 -1.68 1.11 -12.78
CA ALA A 120 -2.29 -0.20 -12.96
C ALA A 120 -1.29 -1.23 -13.47
N ASP A 121 -0.44 -0.83 -14.43
CA ASP A 121 0.61 -1.69 -14.98
C ASP A 121 1.65 -2.03 -13.90
N VAL A 122 1.98 -1.05 -13.05
CA VAL A 122 2.88 -1.22 -11.90
C VAL A 122 2.26 -2.14 -10.86
N ALA A 123 0.98 -1.96 -10.53
CA ALA A 123 0.29 -2.82 -9.57
C ALA A 123 0.28 -4.28 -10.06
N GLU A 124 -0.05 -4.51 -11.34
CA GLU A 124 -0.05 -5.85 -11.93
C GLU A 124 1.35 -6.48 -11.89
N SER A 125 2.42 -5.72 -12.18
CA SER A 125 3.79 -6.26 -12.19
C SER A 125 4.26 -6.79 -10.83
N VAL A 126 3.69 -6.27 -9.73
CA VAL A 126 4.02 -6.66 -8.36
C VAL A 126 2.93 -7.52 -7.69
N ASP A 127 1.99 -8.06 -8.47
CA ASP A 127 0.74 -8.74 -8.07
C ASP A 127 -0.07 -8.00 -6.98
N TRP A 128 -0.29 -6.70 -7.20
CA TRP A 128 -1.28 -5.90 -6.48
C TRP A 128 -2.54 -5.74 -7.36
N GLU A 129 -3.70 -5.71 -6.71
CA GLU A 129 -4.94 -5.36 -7.38
C GLU A 129 -5.01 -3.84 -7.57
N PHE A 130 -5.27 -3.39 -8.79
CA PHE A 130 -5.51 -1.98 -9.07
C PHE A 130 -7.00 -1.65 -8.95
N LEU A 131 -7.31 -0.60 -8.20
CA LEU A 131 -8.67 -0.08 -8.05
C LEU A 131 -8.70 1.42 -8.34
N PRO A 132 -9.41 1.89 -9.39
CA PRO A 132 -9.59 3.31 -9.63
C PRO A 132 -10.23 4.02 -8.43
N LEU A 133 -9.75 5.22 -8.11
CA LEU A 133 -10.27 6.02 -6.99
C LEU A 133 -11.79 6.18 -7.04
N ASP A 134 -12.36 6.50 -8.21
CA ASP A 134 -13.81 6.69 -8.36
C ASP A 134 -14.60 5.43 -7.96
N ASN A 135 -14.06 4.26 -8.30
CA ASN A 135 -14.68 2.98 -7.94
C ASN A 135 -14.54 2.71 -6.44
N ALA A 136 -13.36 2.98 -5.87
CA ALA A 136 -13.13 2.83 -4.44
C ALA A 136 -14.04 3.75 -3.62
N ALA A 137 -14.12 5.02 -4.01
CA ALA A 137 -14.94 6.03 -3.35
C ALA A 137 -16.43 5.68 -3.46
N SER A 138 -16.90 5.26 -4.63
CA SER A 138 -18.29 4.82 -4.81
C SER A 138 -18.62 3.58 -3.97
N ALA A 139 -17.72 2.60 -3.90
CA ALA A 139 -17.91 1.37 -3.12
C ALA A 139 -17.92 1.62 -1.60
N ALA A 140 -17.06 2.53 -1.12
CA ALA A 140 -16.91 2.82 0.30
C ALA A 140 -17.74 4.03 0.78
N GLY A 141 -18.40 4.75 -0.13
CA GLY A 141 -19.15 5.96 0.18
C GLY A 141 -18.25 7.16 0.54
N TRP A 142 -17.03 7.21 0.01
CA TRP A 142 -16.14 8.36 0.21
C TRP A 142 -16.47 9.50 -0.74
N GLU A 143 -16.30 10.72 -0.24
CA GLU A 143 -16.55 11.93 -1.00
C GLU A 143 -15.25 12.42 -1.67
N LEU A 144 -15.33 12.76 -2.95
CA LEU A 144 -14.25 13.37 -3.71
C LEU A 144 -14.27 14.89 -3.50
N ALA A 145 -13.10 15.51 -3.48
CA ALA A 145 -13.00 16.96 -3.38
C ALA A 145 -13.55 17.63 -4.65
N GLU A 146 -14.30 18.72 -4.49
CA GLU A 146 -14.59 19.61 -5.62
C GLU A 146 -13.25 20.22 -6.09
N ALA A 147 -12.95 20.11 -7.39
CA ALA A 147 -11.62 20.29 -8.02
C ALA A 147 -10.95 21.67 -7.82
N THR A 148 -10.62 22.06 -6.58
CA THR A 148 -10.29 23.46 -6.25
C THR A 148 -9.02 23.68 -5.45
N GLU A 149 -8.29 22.66 -5.01
CA GLU A 149 -7.02 22.88 -4.28
C GLU A 149 -5.88 22.05 -4.86
N THR A 150 -5.13 22.65 -5.79
CA THR A 150 -3.77 22.23 -6.09
C THR A 150 -2.92 22.61 -4.87
N ASP A 151 -2.75 21.67 -3.94
CA ASP A 151 -1.97 21.86 -2.71
C ASP A 151 -0.48 22.06 -3.09
N ASP A 152 -0.08 23.32 -3.26
CA ASP A 152 1.27 23.74 -3.67
C ASP A 152 2.28 23.32 -2.58
N PRO A 153 3.23 22.41 -2.89
CA PRO A 153 4.22 21.94 -1.93
C PRO A 153 5.14 23.04 -1.38
N PHE A 154 5.17 24.22 -2.00
CA PHE A 154 6.02 25.34 -1.62
C PHE A 154 5.29 26.40 -0.76
N GLU A 155 3.98 26.31 -0.56
CA GLU A 155 3.20 27.35 0.14
C GLU A 155 3.33 27.36 1.68
N SER A 156 4.16 26.50 2.29
CA SER A 156 4.32 26.49 3.75
C SER A 156 5.76 26.76 4.20
N ASN A 157 6.16 28.04 4.22
CA ASN A 157 6.84 28.70 5.34
C ASN A 157 7.24 30.15 4.99
N GLU A 158 6.27 31.06 4.86
CA GLU A 158 6.53 32.46 5.26
C GLU A 158 6.48 32.51 6.79
N ARG A 159 7.58 32.09 7.43
CA ARG A 159 7.82 32.38 8.85
C ARG A 159 8.18 33.86 8.96
N ASP A 160 7.14 34.70 9.06
CA ASP A 160 7.28 36.15 9.23
C ASP A 160 7.51 36.57 10.70
N ASP A 161 7.63 35.60 11.61
CA ASP A 161 7.87 35.84 13.04
C ASP A 161 9.28 35.39 13.46
N TRP A 162 10.30 36.09 12.96
CA TRP A 162 11.63 36.10 13.57
C TRP A 162 11.85 37.42 14.33
N PRO A 163 11.91 37.39 15.69
CA PRO A 163 12.17 38.58 16.50
C PRO A 163 13.64 39.05 16.45
#